data_AF-C1DXA2-F1
#
_entry.id   AF-C1DXA2-F1
#
_cell.length_a   1.000
_cell.length_b   1.000
_cell.length_c   1.000
_cell.angle_alpha   90.00
_cell.angle_beta   90.00
_cell.angle_gamma   90.00
#
_symmetry.space_group_name_H-M   'P 1'
#
loop_
_entity.id
_entity.type
_entity.pdbx_description
1 polymer ?
#
loop_
_entity_poly.entity_id
_entity_poly.type
_entity_poly.pdbx_seq_one_letter_code
_entity_poly.pdbx_strand_id
1 'polypeptide(L)'
;MLGEKMRFVLVLVLLFFLNVFAQPKDDYSWMDKYFLVEPFNIYNIVMMQKTDLELTQKQIDAIKSEYDKYFPIMLGKARILKDKEEELRKLVYGNSDPEKVKNLIVEIAKLKSEMTVLDINLFKAVQSILNKKQNEKLIKYLTSGSL
;
A
#
# COMPACT_ATOMS: atom_id res chain seq x y z
N MET A 1 -33.67 -24.90 -33.32
CA MET A 1 -33.47 -23.48 -33.66
C MET A 1 -33.71 -22.64 -32.42
N LEU A 2 -32.68 -22.30 -31.64
CA LEU A 2 -32.83 -21.27 -30.60
C LEU A 2 -33.04 -19.93 -31.31
N GLY A 3 -34.24 -19.37 -31.17
CA GLY A 3 -34.61 -18.10 -31.80
C GLY A 3 -33.66 -16.96 -31.40
N GLU A 4 -33.43 -16.03 -32.31
CA GLU A 4 -32.52 -14.89 -32.15
C GLU A 4 -32.69 -14.14 -30.81
N LYS A 5 -33.91 -14.11 -30.26
CA LYS A 5 -34.21 -13.53 -28.95
C LYS A 5 -33.47 -14.21 -27.79
N MET A 6 -33.30 -15.55 -27.82
CA MET A 6 -32.54 -16.28 -26.79
C MET A 6 -31.04 -16.02 -26.88
N ARG A 7 -30.49 -15.79 -28.09
CA ARG A 7 -29.07 -15.42 -28.27
C ARG A 7 -28.77 -14.03 -27.71
N PHE A 8 -29.70 -13.09 -27.87
CA PHE A 8 -29.57 -11.74 -27.33
C PHE A 8 -29.57 -11.70 -25.80
N VAL A 9 -30.44 -12.50 -25.16
CA VAL A 9 -30.49 -12.60 -23.69
C VAL A 9 -29.22 -13.24 -23.14
N LEU A 10 -28.68 -14.28 -23.81
CA LEU A 10 -27.43 -14.93 -23.39
C LEU A 10 -26.22 -14.00 -23.47
N VAL A 11 -26.14 -13.15 -24.50
CA VAL A 11 -25.08 -12.14 -24.64
C VAL A 11 -25.21 -11.05 -23.57
N LEU A 12 -26.44 -10.60 -23.26
CA LEU A 12 -26.69 -9.63 -22.19
C LEU A 12 -26.35 -10.17 -20.79
N VAL A 13 -26.64 -11.45 -20.53
CA VAL A 13 -26.28 -12.10 -19.28
C VAL A 13 -24.76 -12.26 -19.16
N LEU A 14 -24.07 -12.64 -20.24
CA LEU A 14 -22.60 -12.71 -20.27
C LEU A 14 -21.93 -11.35 -20.03
N LEU A 15 -22.48 -10.26 -20.58
CA LEU A 15 -21.99 -8.91 -20.33
C LEU A 15 -22.24 -8.44 -18.89
N PHE A 16 -23.31 -8.91 -18.25
CA PHE A 16 -23.58 -8.62 -16.84
C PHE A 16 -22.59 -9.31 -15.90
N PHE A 17 -22.17 -10.54 -16.21
CA PHE A 17 -21.20 -11.27 -15.38
C PHE A 17 -19.75 -10.78 -15.52
N LEU A 18 -19.39 -10.10 -16.61
CA LEU A 18 -18.05 -9.54 -16.77
C LEU A 18 -17.76 -8.34 -15.85
N ASN A 19 -18.79 -7.70 -15.29
CA ASN A 19 -18.63 -6.58 -14.35
C ASN A 19 -18.60 -6.99 -12.87
N VAL A 20 -18.82 -8.27 -12.52
CA VAL A 20 -18.94 -8.73 -11.13
C VAL A 20 -17.58 -9.08 -10.49
N PHE A 21 -16.50 -9.15 -11.26
CA PHE A 21 -15.16 -9.51 -10.77
C PHE A 21 -14.15 -8.35 -10.73
N ALA A 22 -14.61 -7.10 -10.76
CA ALA A 22 -13.79 -5.98 -10.32
C ALA A 22 -13.88 -5.91 -8.79
N GLN A 23 -13.05 -6.70 -8.08
CA GLN A 23 -12.79 -6.39 -6.67
C GLN A 23 -12.38 -4.92 -6.58
N PRO A 24 -12.96 -4.11 -5.68
CA PRO A 24 -12.46 -2.77 -5.47
C PRO A 24 -10.97 -2.91 -5.14
N LYS A 25 -10.11 -2.19 -5.89
CA LYS A 25 -8.76 -1.94 -5.42
C LYS A 25 -8.93 -1.30 -4.05
N ASP A 26 -8.58 -2.02 -3.00
CA ASP A 26 -8.61 -1.47 -1.67
C ASP A 26 -7.77 -0.17 -1.67
N ASP A 27 -8.43 0.97 -1.48
CA ASP A 27 -7.77 2.26 -1.43
C ASP A 27 -7.18 2.46 -0.03
N TYR A 28 -5.89 2.17 0.08
CA TYR A 28 -5.11 2.34 1.31
C TYR A 28 -4.37 3.68 1.39
N SER A 29 -4.66 4.64 0.49
CA SER A 29 -3.99 5.97 0.48
C SER A 29 -4.16 6.76 1.79
N TRP A 30 -5.22 6.48 2.55
CA TRP A 30 -5.42 7.07 3.87
C TRP A 30 -4.28 6.76 4.87
N MET A 31 -3.48 5.73 4.59
CA MET A 31 -2.34 5.35 5.41
C MET A 31 -1.14 6.29 5.25
N ASP A 32 -1.04 7.02 4.15
CA ASP A 32 0.18 7.75 3.76
C ASP A 32 0.55 8.85 4.77
N LYS A 33 -0.45 9.45 5.43
CA LYS A 33 -0.24 10.46 6.49
C LYS A 33 0.36 9.91 7.80
N TYR A 34 0.45 8.59 7.93
CA TYR A 34 0.94 7.93 9.14
C TYR A 34 2.42 7.54 9.06
N PHE A 35 3.06 7.70 7.91
CA PHE A 35 4.51 7.62 7.79
C PHE A 35 5.15 8.95 8.23
N LEU A 36 6.40 8.90 8.71
CA LEU A 36 7.19 10.10 9.03
C LEU A 36 7.67 10.86 7.79
N VAL A 37 7.87 10.12 6.69
CA VAL A 37 8.26 10.63 5.38
C VAL A 37 7.31 10.05 4.34
N GLU A 38 7.26 10.64 3.16
CA GLU A 38 6.46 10.13 2.05
C GLU A 38 6.80 8.64 1.79
N PRO A 39 5.80 7.74 1.77
CA PRO A 39 6.04 6.32 1.59
C PRO A 39 6.56 6.03 0.17
N PHE A 40 7.44 5.04 0.05
CA PHE A 40 8.05 4.68 -1.23
C PHE A 40 7.06 4.06 -2.21
N ASN A 41 5.94 3.50 -1.71
CA ASN A 41 4.93 2.80 -2.51
C ASN A 41 5.55 1.72 -3.43
N ILE A 42 6.59 1.06 -2.92
CA ILE A 42 7.52 0.29 -3.75
C ILE A 42 6.84 -0.85 -4.51
N TYR A 43 5.89 -1.54 -3.89
CA TYR A 43 5.15 -2.62 -4.53
C TYR A 43 4.35 -2.13 -5.74
N ASN A 44 3.62 -1.01 -5.60
CA ASN A 44 2.81 -0.44 -6.68
C ASN A 44 3.69 -0.02 -7.87
N ILE A 45 4.79 0.69 -7.59
CA ILE A 45 5.73 1.14 -8.63
C ILE A 45 6.33 -0.04 -9.37
N VAL A 46 6.80 -1.06 -8.64
CA VAL A 46 7.41 -2.24 -9.25
C VAL A 46 6.41 -3.04 -10.07
N MET A 47 5.16 -3.19 -9.59
CA MET A 47 4.12 -3.87 -10.36
C MET A 47 3.69 -3.10 -11.60
N MET A 48 3.66 -1.76 -11.55
CA MET A 48 3.38 -0.91 -12.71
C MET A 48 4.50 -0.99 -13.76
N GLN A 49 5.75 -1.02 -13.32
CA GLN A 49 6.93 -1.00 -14.19
C GLN A 49 7.49 -2.40 -14.47
N LYS A 50 6.79 -3.48 -14.08
CA LYS A 50 7.33 -4.86 -14.14
C LYS A 50 7.86 -5.29 -15.51
N THR A 51 7.25 -4.79 -16.59
CA THR A 51 7.69 -5.07 -17.96
C THR A 51 8.98 -4.34 -18.30
N ASP A 52 9.12 -3.06 -17.97
CA ASP A 52 10.37 -2.31 -18.21
C ASP A 52 11.50 -2.78 -17.28
N LEU A 53 11.16 -3.15 -16.05
CA LEU A 53 12.07 -3.79 -15.11
C LEU A 53 12.45 -5.22 -15.54
N GLU A 54 11.86 -5.75 -16.61
CA GLU A 54 12.17 -7.10 -17.12
C GLU A 54 12.06 -8.16 -16.02
N LEU A 55 11.05 -8.05 -15.13
CA LEU A 55 10.91 -8.95 -13.98
C LEU A 55 10.50 -10.35 -14.43
N THR A 56 11.20 -11.36 -13.92
CA THR A 56 10.76 -12.76 -14.07
C THR A 56 9.56 -13.05 -13.17
N GLN A 57 8.76 -14.07 -13.51
CA GLN A 57 7.64 -14.50 -12.65
C GLN A 57 8.11 -14.83 -11.23
N LYS A 58 9.27 -15.49 -11.09
CA LYS A 58 9.87 -15.78 -9.78
C LYS A 58 10.15 -14.52 -8.96
N GLN A 59 10.60 -13.44 -9.59
CA GLN A 59 10.84 -12.16 -8.90
C GLN A 59 9.51 -11.49 -8.52
N ILE A 60 8.51 -11.52 -9.41
CA ILE A 60 7.17 -11.00 -9.12
C ILE A 60 6.57 -11.70 -7.89
N ASP A 61 6.63 -13.03 -7.85
CA ASP A 61 6.09 -13.82 -6.74
C ASP A 61 6.84 -13.54 -5.43
N ALA A 62 8.18 -13.42 -5.48
CA ALA A 62 8.98 -13.08 -4.32
C ALA A 62 8.67 -11.66 -3.77
N ILE A 63 8.50 -10.68 -4.66
CA ILE A 63 8.15 -9.30 -4.29
C ILE A 63 6.75 -9.26 -3.66
N LYS A 64 5.80 -9.99 -4.25
CA LYS A 64 4.46 -10.13 -3.66
C LYS A 64 4.53 -10.77 -2.27
N SER A 65 5.35 -11.81 -2.09
CA SER A 65 5.52 -12.46 -0.79
C SER A 65 6.07 -11.50 0.28
N GLU A 66 7.03 -10.64 -0.06
CA GLU A 66 7.52 -9.61 0.89
C GLU A 66 6.43 -8.57 1.18
N TYR A 67 5.67 -8.14 0.17
CA TYR A 67 4.54 -7.23 0.38
C TYR A 67 3.49 -7.83 1.32
N ASP A 68 3.06 -9.07 1.08
CA ASP A 68 2.07 -9.78 1.91
C ASP A 68 2.54 -9.97 3.37
N LYS A 69 3.86 -9.96 3.61
CA LYS A 69 4.45 -10.02 4.95
C LYS A 69 4.43 -8.66 5.67
N TYR A 70 4.83 -7.58 5.00
CA TYR A 70 4.94 -6.26 5.64
C TYR A 70 3.61 -5.50 5.68
N PHE A 71 2.79 -5.62 4.64
CA PHE A 71 1.57 -4.83 4.48
C PHE A 71 0.55 -5.00 5.62
N PRO A 72 0.21 -6.22 6.08
CA PRO A 72 -0.72 -6.40 7.21
C PRO A 72 -0.23 -5.74 8.50
N ILE A 73 1.09 -5.72 8.73
CA ILE A 73 1.72 -5.10 9.90
C ILE A 73 1.58 -3.57 9.81
N MET A 74 1.88 -3.00 8.65
CA MET A 74 1.71 -1.56 8.40
C MET A 74 0.24 -1.15 8.54
N LEU A 75 -0.69 -1.92 7.99
CA LEU A 75 -2.13 -1.68 8.11
C LEU A 75 -2.59 -1.71 9.58
N GLY A 76 -2.12 -2.68 10.35
CA GLY A 76 -2.39 -2.76 11.79
C GLY A 76 -1.90 -1.52 12.55
N LYS A 77 -0.66 -1.09 12.28
CA LYS A 77 -0.09 0.12 12.90
C LYS A 77 -0.83 1.39 12.49
N ALA A 78 -1.23 1.51 11.23
CA ALA A 78 -2.00 2.65 10.73
C ALA A 78 -3.34 2.80 11.44
N ARG A 79 -4.02 1.69 11.76
CA ARG A 79 -5.26 1.69 12.55
C ARG A 79 -5.01 2.19 13.98
N ILE A 80 -3.95 1.70 14.64
CA ILE A 80 -3.57 2.16 15.98
C ILE A 80 -3.24 3.65 15.97
N LEU A 81 -2.50 4.12 14.97
CA LEU A 81 -2.17 5.54 14.80
C LEU A 81 -3.42 6.40 14.59
N LYS A 82 -4.40 5.91 13.82
CA LYS A 82 -5.68 6.58 13.64
C LYS A 82 -6.41 6.79 14.96
N ASP A 83 -6.48 5.76 15.80
CA ASP A 83 -7.15 5.83 17.09
C ASP A 83 -6.43 6.78 18.06
N LYS A 84 -5.08 6.75 18.06
CA LYS A 84 -4.25 7.63 18.91
C LYS A 84 -4.29 9.08 18.48
N GLU A 85 -4.30 9.38 17.18
CA GLU A 85 -4.47 10.75 16.69
C GLU A 85 -5.85 11.31 17.07
N GLU A 86 -6.90 10.48 17.05
CA GLU A 86 -8.23 10.87 17.53
C GLU A 86 -8.28 11.06 19.05
N GLU A 87 -7.59 10.22 19.81
CA GLU A 87 -7.41 10.40 21.26
C GLU A 87 -6.67 11.72 21.56
N LEU A 88 -5.58 12.00 20.85
CA LEU A 88 -4.82 13.23 21.01
C LEU A 88 -5.68 14.46 20.72
N ARG A 89 -6.48 14.42 19.66
CA ARG A 89 -7.43 15.49 19.32
C ARG A 89 -8.38 15.77 20.48
N LYS A 90 -8.97 14.73 21.08
CA LYS A 90 -9.87 14.87 22.23
C LYS A 90 -9.15 15.45 23.45
N LEU A 91 -7.92 15.02 23.72
CA LEU A 91 -7.15 15.52 24.85
C LEU A 91 -6.79 17.01 24.71
N VAL A 92 -6.42 17.44 23.50
CA VAL A 92 -6.05 18.85 23.20
C VAL A 92 -7.24 19.81 23.37
N TYR A 93 -8.46 19.39 23.01
CA TYR A 93 -9.65 20.22 23.21
C TYR A 93 -10.24 20.16 24.63
N GLY A 94 -9.74 19.25 25.48
CA GLY A 94 -10.14 19.14 26.87
C GLY A 94 -9.18 19.85 27.84
N ASN A 95 -9.55 19.93 29.12
CA ASN A 95 -8.65 20.33 30.21
C ASN A 95 -7.77 19.15 30.65
N SER A 96 -7.04 18.57 29.69
CA SER A 96 -6.21 17.38 29.92
C SER A 96 -4.86 17.75 30.52
N ASP A 97 -4.31 16.84 31.33
CA ASP A 97 -2.95 16.94 31.88
C ASP A 97 -1.89 17.05 30.76
N PRO A 98 -1.05 18.09 30.75
CA PRO A 98 0.01 18.26 29.76
C PRO A 98 0.95 17.06 29.62
N GLU A 99 1.25 16.33 30.70
CA GLU A 99 2.13 15.16 30.61
C GLU A 99 1.46 13.99 29.88
N LYS A 100 0.12 13.84 29.99
CA LYS A 100 -0.63 12.85 29.21
C LYS A 100 -0.58 13.16 27.71
N VAL A 101 -0.77 14.43 27.35
CA VAL A 101 -0.68 14.90 25.96
C VAL A 101 0.71 14.62 25.38
N LYS A 102 1.76 14.98 26.12
CA LYS A 102 3.16 14.75 25.74
C LYS A 102 3.47 13.26 25.55
N ASN A 103 3.05 12.41 26.49
CA ASN A 103 3.28 10.96 26.38
C ASN A 103 2.60 10.37 25.14
N LEU A 104 1.38 10.79 24.84
CA LEU A 104 0.67 10.33 23.65
C LEU A 104 1.33 10.82 22.35
N ILE A 105 1.83 12.05 22.30
CA ILE A 105 2.61 12.57 21.16
C ILE A 105 3.86 11.72 20.93
N VAL A 106 4.60 11.39 21.98
CA VAL A 106 5.81 10.54 21.90
C VAL A 106 5.45 9.14 21.39
N GLU A 107 4.34 8.57 21.84
CA GLU A 107 3.88 7.26 21.37
C GLU A 107 3.48 7.29 19.90
N ILE A 108 2.74 8.32 19.47
CA ILE A 108 2.40 8.52 18.05
C ILE A 108 3.68 8.64 17.21
N ALA A 109 4.64 9.47 17.63
CA ALA A 109 5.91 9.64 16.91
C ALA A 109 6.71 8.34 16.82
N LYS A 110 6.71 7.52 17.87
CA LYS A 110 7.31 6.18 17.87
C LYS A 110 6.63 5.26 16.86
N LEU A 111 5.29 5.23 16.84
CA LEU A 111 4.54 4.40 15.91
C LEU A 111 4.74 4.83 14.45
N LYS A 112 4.77 6.14 14.17
CA LYS A 112 5.10 6.64 12.82
C LYS A 112 6.51 6.23 12.40
N SER A 113 7.48 6.31 13.33
CA SER A 113 8.85 5.83 13.09
C SER A 113 8.87 4.34 12.71
N GLU A 114 8.18 3.50 13.48
CA GLU A 114 8.07 2.07 13.20
C GLU A 114 7.41 1.78 11.86
N MET A 115 6.40 2.57 11.48
CA MET A 115 5.71 2.45 10.19
C MET A 115 6.64 2.79 9.02
N THR A 116 7.43 3.87 9.13
CA THR A 116 8.46 4.20 8.14
C THR A 116 9.57 3.15 8.06
N VAL A 117 10.00 2.58 9.20
CA VAL A 117 11.00 1.50 9.20
C VAL A 117 10.48 0.26 8.46
N LEU A 118 9.20 -0.09 8.59
CA LEU A 118 8.61 -1.19 7.83
C LEU A 118 8.63 -0.95 6.33
N ASP A 119 8.32 0.28 5.88
CA ASP A 119 8.37 0.63 4.46
C ASP A 119 9.81 0.59 3.92
N ILE A 120 10.79 1.10 4.69
CA ILE A 120 12.23 0.97 4.36
C ILE A 120 12.64 -0.50 4.24
N ASN A 121 12.15 -1.36 5.14
CA ASN A 121 12.48 -2.78 5.13
C ASN A 121 11.87 -3.51 3.93
N LEU A 122 10.62 -3.18 3.57
CA LEU A 122 9.99 -3.67 2.35
C LEU A 122 10.78 -3.22 1.12
N PHE A 123 11.15 -1.94 1.06
CA PHE A 123 11.98 -1.40 -0.02
C PHE A 123 13.29 -2.18 -0.16
N LYS A 124 14.05 -2.37 0.93
CA LYS A 124 15.30 -3.14 0.92
C LYS A 124 15.10 -4.60 0.52
N ALA A 125 14.02 -5.23 0.97
CA ALA A 125 13.69 -6.60 0.59
C ALA A 125 13.46 -6.72 -0.91
N VAL A 126 12.71 -5.78 -1.51
CA VAL A 126 12.54 -5.69 -2.96
C VAL A 126 13.87 -5.49 -3.66
N GLN A 127 14.72 -4.58 -3.21
CA GLN A 127 16.05 -4.36 -3.82
C GLN A 127 16.90 -5.64 -3.83
N SER A 128 16.79 -6.49 -2.81
CA SER A 128 17.55 -7.75 -2.73
C SER A 128 17.09 -8.82 -3.73
N ILE A 129 15.85 -8.71 -4.24
CA ILE A 129 15.28 -9.61 -5.24
C ILE A 129 15.71 -9.21 -6.66
N LEU A 130 16.01 -7.92 -6.85
CA LEU A 130 16.40 -7.36 -8.13
C LEU A 130 17.89 -7.54 -8.41
N ASN A 131 18.24 -7.72 -9.69
CA ASN A 131 19.63 -7.58 -10.09
C ASN A 131 20.04 -6.09 -10.15
N LYS A 132 21.34 -5.83 -10.26
CA LYS A 132 21.90 -4.48 -10.28
C LYS A 132 21.23 -3.54 -11.31
N LYS A 133 21.06 -4.00 -12.56
CA LYS A 133 20.45 -3.22 -13.65
C LYS A 133 18.98 -2.88 -13.35
N GLN A 134 18.23 -3.85 -12.82
CA GLN A 134 16.83 -3.66 -12.43
C GLN A 134 16.70 -2.67 -11.26
N ASN A 135 17.58 -2.78 -10.27
CA ASN A 135 17.59 -1.86 -9.14
C ASN A 135 17.93 -0.43 -9.57
N GLU A 136 18.90 -0.24 -10.47
CA GLU A 136 19.23 1.08 -11.03
C GLU A 136 18.03 1.70 -11.78
N LYS A 137 17.28 0.90 -12.56
CA LYS A 137 16.03 1.36 -13.20
C LYS A 137 14.98 1.75 -12.16
N LEU A 138 14.79 0.94 -11.11
CA LEU A 138 13.84 1.20 -10.03
C LEU A 138 14.15 2.51 -9.30
N ILE A 139 15.41 2.77 -8.96
CA ILE A 139 15.82 4.03 -8.32
C ILE A 139 15.52 5.23 -9.21
N LYS A 140 15.69 5.11 -10.53
CA LYS A 140 15.32 6.19 -11.46
C LYS A 140 13.83 6.51 -11.36
N TYR A 141 12.94 5.51 -11.42
CA TYR A 141 11.49 5.73 -11.26
C TYR A 141 11.12 6.46 -9.97
N LEU A 142 11.79 6.11 -8.87
CA LEU A 142 11.54 6.72 -7.56
C LEU A 142 12.05 8.16 -7.45
N THR A 143 13.04 8.56 -8.25
CA THR A 143 13.73 9.85 -8.08
C THR A 143 13.46 10.85 -9.20
N SER A 144 13.02 10.40 -10.37
CA SER A 144 12.82 11.27 -11.53
C SER A 144 11.45 11.97 -11.58
N GLY A 145 10.61 11.81 -10.54
CA GLY A 145 9.26 12.40 -10.50
C GLY A 145 8.36 11.94 -11.66
N SER A 146 8.71 10.83 -12.31
CA SER A 146 8.05 10.32 -13.52
C SER A 146 7.18 9.12 -13.14
N LEU A 147 6.07 9.39 -12.46
CA LEU A 147 4.94 8.47 -12.30
C LEU A 147 3.70 9.13 -12.87
#